data_AF-A0A536PM42-F1
#
_entry.id   AF-A0A536PM42-F1
#
_cell.length_a   1.000
_cell.length_b   1.000
_cell.length_c   1.000
_cell.angle_alpha   90.00
_cell.angle_beta   90.00
_cell.angle_gamma   90.00
#
_symmetry.space_group_name_H-M   'P 1'
#
loop_
_entity.id
_entity.type
_entity.pdbx_description
1 polymer ?
#
loop_
_entity_poly.entity_id
_entity_poly.type
_entity_poly.pdbx_seq_one_letter_code
_entity_poly.pdbx_strand_id
1 'polypeptide(L)'
;MVIADTPLSEVDVPACLSRRDHTAEMCATSRGYALTRHLARDGRAAQAVDAVLIDPSAWLCDEQTCPAVIDWTIVYRDDHHLTATMARRLAPMLEPGLLEALSRPK
;
A
#
# COMPACT_ATOMS: atom_id res chain seq x y z
N MET A 1 14.89 6.89 -8.01
CA MET A 1 13.89 6.43 -7.03
C MET A 1 12.80 5.68 -7.76
N VAL A 2 12.24 4.66 -7.13
CA VAL A 2 11.01 3.98 -7.53
C VAL A 2 10.09 3.94 -6.32
N ILE A 3 8.83 4.28 -6.51
CA ILE A 3 7.77 4.07 -5.51
C ILE A 3 6.98 2.87 -6.01
N ALA A 4 6.93 1.80 -5.20
CA ALA A 4 6.15 0.62 -5.56
C ALA A 4 4.65 0.94 -5.56
N ASP A 5 3.89 0.21 -6.38
CA ASP A 5 2.43 0.30 -6.35
C ASP A 5 1.89 -0.06 -4.96
N THR A 6 0.72 0.49 -4.62
CA THR A 6 0.02 0.12 -3.39
C THR A 6 -0.44 -1.34 -3.45
N PRO A 7 -0.54 -2.03 -2.31
CA PRO A 7 -1.12 -3.37 -2.28
C PRO A 7 -2.53 -3.38 -2.86
N LEU A 8 -2.89 -4.43 -3.58
CA LEU A 8 -4.23 -4.58 -4.12
C LEU A 8 -5.20 -5.00 -3.02
N SER A 9 -6.47 -4.62 -3.18
CA SER A 9 -7.56 -5.25 -2.43
C SER A 9 -8.25 -6.31 -3.29
N GLU A 10 -8.58 -7.46 -2.68
CA GLU A 10 -9.32 -8.54 -3.35
C GLU A 10 -10.83 -8.23 -3.43
N VAL A 11 -11.28 -7.20 -2.71
CA VAL A 11 -12.69 -6.82 -2.60
C VAL A 11 -12.88 -5.33 -2.88
N ASP A 12 -14.08 -4.95 -3.28
CA ASP A 12 -14.53 -3.55 -3.16
C ASP A 12 -14.72 -3.24 -1.67
N VAL A 13 -13.74 -2.54 -1.08
CA VAL A 13 -13.71 -2.26 0.36
C VAL A 13 -14.92 -1.46 0.84
N PRO A 14 -15.32 -0.35 0.20
CA PRO A 14 -16.56 0.35 0.59
C PRO A 14 -17.80 -0.54 0.53
N ALA A 15 -17.96 -1.34 -0.52
CA ALA A 15 -19.11 -2.24 -0.64
C ALA A 15 -19.08 -3.34 0.44
N CYS A 16 -17.89 -3.86 0.76
CA CYS A 16 -17.69 -4.87 1.81
C CYS A 16 -18.03 -4.32 3.20
N LEU A 17 -17.49 -3.15 3.56
CA LEU A 17 -17.71 -2.50 4.86
C LEU A 17 -19.16 -2.03 5.07
N SER A 18 -19.90 -1.80 3.99
CA SER A 18 -21.31 -1.38 4.05
C SER A 18 -22.28 -2.53 4.37
N ARG A 19 -21.80 -3.78 4.39
CA ARG A 19 -22.63 -4.95 4.72
C ARG A 19 -22.81 -5.06 6.22
N ARG A 20 -24.05 -5.26 6.64
CA ARG A 20 -24.45 -5.27 8.06
C ARG A 20 -23.76 -6.35 8.88
N ASP A 21 -23.43 -7.47 8.26
CA ASP A 21 -22.87 -8.67 8.87
C ASP A 21 -21.34 -8.80 8.68
N HIS A 22 -20.69 -7.79 8.11
CA HIS A 22 -19.24 -7.78 7.90
C HIS A 22 -18.51 -6.97 8.97
N THR A 23 -17.33 -7.45 9.37
CA THR A 23 -16.34 -6.67 10.13
C THR A 23 -15.23 -6.15 9.22
N ALA A 24 -14.39 -5.24 9.72
CA ALA A 24 -13.27 -4.71 8.94
C ALA A 24 -12.25 -5.79 8.56
N GLU A 25 -12.04 -6.76 9.45
CA GLU A 25 -11.15 -7.91 9.23
C GLU A 25 -11.66 -8.81 8.10
N MET A 26 -12.98 -8.97 7.97
CA MET A 26 -13.58 -9.72 6.86
C MET A 26 -13.39 -9.05 5.50
N CYS A 27 -13.05 -7.76 5.48
CA CYS A 27 -12.75 -6.99 4.28
C CYS A 27 -11.24 -6.85 4.04
N ALA A 28 -10.39 -7.40 4.90
CA ALA A 28 -8.95 -7.41 4.71
C ALA A 28 -8.57 -8.34 3.55
N THR A 29 -7.48 -8.00 2.86
CA THR A 29 -6.94 -8.82 1.76
C THR A 29 -5.72 -9.58 2.26
N SER A 30 -5.55 -10.83 1.84
CA SER A 30 -4.32 -11.58 2.20
C SER A 30 -3.08 -10.87 1.63
N ARG A 31 -1.99 -10.81 2.40
CA ARG A 31 -0.73 -10.20 1.94
C ARG A 31 -0.21 -10.87 0.66
N GLY A 32 -0.39 -12.19 0.58
CA GLY A 32 -0.05 -12.99 -0.60
C GLY A 32 -0.74 -12.45 -1.85
N TYR A 33 -2.08 -12.30 -1.81
CA TYR A 33 -2.85 -11.74 -2.91
C TYR A 33 -2.41 -10.30 -3.22
N ALA A 34 -2.37 -9.44 -2.19
CA ALA A 34 -2.18 -8.01 -2.33
C ALA A 34 -0.87 -7.62 -3.01
N LEU A 35 0.18 -8.44 -2.86
CA LEU A 35 1.53 -8.16 -3.37
C LEU A 35 1.90 -8.97 -4.62
N THR A 36 1.03 -9.86 -5.11
CA THR A 36 1.34 -10.81 -6.20
C THR A 36 1.84 -10.16 -7.49
N ARG A 37 1.43 -8.92 -7.82
CA ARG A 37 1.62 -8.37 -9.18
C ARG A 37 2.71 -7.31 -9.30
N HIS A 38 3.04 -6.59 -8.23
CA HIS A 38 3.71 -5.29 -8.38
C HIS A 38 5.04 -5.18 -7.62
N LEU A 39 5.09 -5.57 -6.36
CA LEU A 39 6.27 -5.34 -5.51
C LEU A 39 7.56 -5.96 -6.08
N ALA A 40 7.50 -7.20 -6.56
CA ALA A 40 8.67 -7.86 -7.14
C ALA A 40 9.14 -7.20 -8.47
N ARG A 41 8.20 -6.65 -9.25
CA ARG A 41 8.52 -5.95 -10.51
C ARG A 41 9.18 -4.61 -10.18
N ASP A 42 8.61 -3.85 -9.25
CA ASP A 42 9.09 -2.52 -8.89
C ASP A 42 10.43 -2.59 -8.16
N GLY A 43 10.62 -3.61 -7.32
CA GLY A 43 11.91 -3.91 -6.71
C GLY A 43 13.01 -4.26 -7.73
N ARG A 44 12.70 -5.06 -8.76
CA ARG A 44 13.64 -5.30 -9.87
C ARG A 44 13.96 -4.03 -10.65
N ALA A 45 12.96 -3.18 -10.90
CA ALA A 45 13.16 -1.91 -11.59
C ALA A 45 14.07 -0.98 -10.79
N ALA A 46 13.87 -0.88 -9.46
CA ALA A 46 14.72 -0.10 -8.59
C ALA A 46 16.16 -0.63 -8.58
N GLN A 47 16.34 -1.95 -8.45
CA GLN A 47 17.65 -2.60 -8.46
C GLN A 47 18.41 -2.39 -9.78
N ALA A 48 17.72 -2.45 -10.92
CA ALA A 48 18.35 -2.33 -12.24
C ALA A 48 19.05 -0.99 -12.48
N VAL A 49 18.68 0.05 -11.74
CA VAL A 49 19.23 1.41 -11.86
C VAL A 49 19.80 1.95 -10.55
N ASP A 50 20.04 1.06 -9.56
CA ASP A 50 20.47 1.43 -8.20
C ASP A 50 19.63 2.59 -7.61
N ALA A 51 18.31 2.52 -7.77
CA ALA A 51 17.38 3.49 -7.21
C ALA A 51 16.92 3.09 -5.80
N VAL A 52 16.69 4.08 -4.95
CA VAL A 52 15.93 3.89 -3.69
C VAL A 52 14.54 3.37 -4.03
N LEU A 53 14.13 2.27 -3.41
CA LEU A 53 12.78 1.71 -3.46
C LEU A 53 12.00 2.18 -2.22
N ILE A 54 10.87 2.84 -2.45
CA ILE A 54 9.90 3.14 -1.40
C ILE A 54 8.73 2.17 -1.55
N ASP A 55 8.46 1.38 -0.52
CA ASP A 55 7.42 0.33 -0.53
C ASP A 55 6.26 0.68 0.42
N PRO A 56 5.12 1.17 -0.11
CA PRO A 56 3.95 1.47 0.69
C PRO A 56 3.35 0.27 1.44
N SER A 57 3.63 -0.97 1.00
CA SER A 57 3.12 -2.17 1.64
C SER A 57 3.66 -2.38 3.05
N ALA A 58 4.81 -1.81 3.37
CA ALA A 58 5.39 -1.85 4.70
C ALA A 58 4.54 -1.11 5.76
N TRP A 59 3.64 -0.20 5.31
CA TRP A 59 2.75 0.57 6.19
C TRP A 59 1.28 0.19 6.03
N LEU A 60 0.93 -0.47 4.93
CA LEU A 60 -0.44 -0.83 4.58
C LEU A 60 -0.79 -2.30 4.86
N CYS A 61 0.20 -3.11 5.20
CA CYS A 61 0.02 -4.54 5.45
C CYS A 61 0.84 -4.99 6.67
N ASP A 62 0.29 -5.94 7.42
CA ASP A 62 1.02 -6.72 8.42
C ASP A 62 1.68 -7.95 7.76
N GLU A 63 2.10 -8.93 8.57
CA GLU A 63 2.76 -10.15 8.09
C GLU A 63 1.85 -11.05 7.25
N GLN A 64 0.53 -11.02 7.48
CA GLN A 64 -0.44 -11.94 6.91
C GLN A 64 -1.49 -11.26 6.03
N THR A 65 -1.87 -10.02 6.33
CA THR A 65 -2.98 -9.31 5.69
C THR A 65 -2.65 -7.84 5.39
N CYS A 66 -3.43 -7.26 4.49
CA CYS A 66 -3.54 -5.83 4.23
C CYS A 66 -4.93 -5.39 4.71
N PRO A 67 -5.03 -4.72 5.87
CA PRO A 67 -6.32 -4.36 6.46
C PRO A 67 -7.14 -3.40 5.59
N ALA A 68 -8.46 -3.52 5.64
CA ALA A 68 -9.37 -2.56 5.01
C ALA A 68 -9.47 -1.22 5.78
N VAL A 69 -9.15 -1.24 7.07
CA VAL A 69 -9.18 -0.09 7.98
C VAL A 69 -7.92 -0.10 8.84
N ILE A 70 -7.23 1.04 8.92
CA ILE A 70 -6.08 1.26 9.81
C ILE A 70 -6.36 2.52 10.63
N ASP A 71 -6.31 2.42 11.95
CA ASP A 71 -6.55 3.54 12.88
C ASP A 71 -7.77 4.40 12.49
N TRP A 72 -8.92 3.73 12.35
CA TRP A 72 -10.22 4.34 11.98
C TRP A 72 -10.29 4.92 10.57
N THR A 73 -9.28 4.68 9.74
CA THR A 73 -9.21 5.19 8.37
C THR A 73 -9.41 4.06 7.37
N ILE A 74 -10.45 4.17 6.55
CA ILE A 74 -10.66 3.25 5.42
C ILE A 74 -9.49 3.42 4.44
N VAL A 75 -8.81 2.30 4.17
CA VAL A 75 -7.57 2.27 3.40
C VAL A 75 -7.87 2.52 1.93
N TYR A 76 -8.81 1.76 1.38
CA TYR A 76 -9.07 1.69 -0.06
C TYR A 76 -10.38 2.35 -0.47
N ARG A 77 -10.36 3.01 -1.63
CA ARG A 77 -11.54 3.54 -2.33
C ARG A 77 -12.21 2.46 -3.18
N ASP A 78 -11.42 1.58 -3.75
CA ASP A 78 -11.82 0.46 -4.61
C ASP A 78 -10.75 -0.64 -4.50
N ASP A 79 -10.71 -1.59 -5.43
CA ASP A 79 -9.75 -2.70 -5.42
C ASP A 79 -8.29 -2.30 -5.71
N HIS A 80 -8.02 -1.06 -6.16
CA HIS A 80 -6.69 -0.60 -6.58
C HIS A 80 -6.22 0.69 -5.88
N HIS A 81 -7.13 1.59 -5.52
CA HIS A 81 -6.78 2.94 -5.08
C HIS A 81 -6.94 3.14 -3.59
N LEU A 82 -6.02 3.89 -2.98
CA LEU A 82 -6.20 4.39 -1.62
C LEU A 82 -7.29 5.46 -1.56
N THR A 83 -7.92 5.59 -0.39
CA THR A 83 -8.72 6.78 -0.10
C THR A 83 -7.82 8.01 -0.01
N ALA A 84 -8.38 9.20 -0.31
CA ALA A 84 -7.64 10.45 -0.18
C ALA A 84 -7.16 10.70 1.26
N THR A 85 -7.91 10.21 2.26
CA THR A 85 -7.53 10.32 3.67
C THR A 85 -6.35 9.42 3.99
N MET A 86 -6.34 8.18 3.50
CA MET A 86 -5.20 7.29 3.69
C MET A 86 -3.95 7.79 2.96
N ALA A 87 -4.08 8.27 1.72
CA ALA A 87 -2.96 8.86 0.97
C ALA A 87 -2.33 10.05 1.72
N ARG A 88 -3.14 10.93 2.35
CA ARG A 88 -2.62 12.01 3.20
C ARG A 88 -1.91 11.51 4.46
N ARG A 89 -2.38 10.41 5.05
CA ARG A 89 -1.71 9.79 6.22
C ARG A 89 -0.36 9.16 5.84
N LEU A 90 -0.26 8.57 4.65
CA LEU A 90 1.00 7.98 4.18
C LEU A 90 2.04 9.02 3.75
N ALA A 91 1.62 10.21 3.30
CA ALA A 91 2.51 11.25 2.81
C ALA A 91 3.76 11.51 3.70
N PRO A 92 3.64 11.73 5.03
CA PRO A 92 4.81 11.89 5.89
C PRO A 92 5.71 10.65 5.98
N MET A 93 5.18 9.44 5.75
CA MET A 93 5.95 8.20 5.78
C MET A 93 6.80 8.02 4.52
N LEU A 94 6.43 8.67 3.41
CA LEU A 94 7.21 8.67 2.17
C LEU A 94 8.40 9.65 2.21
N GLU A 95 8.34 10.67 3.07
CA GLU A 95 9.32 11.75 3.12
C GLU A 95 10.76 11.28 3.34
N PRO A 96 11.07 10.36 4.28
CA PRO A 96 12.45 9.90 4.47
C PRO A 96 13.05 9.26 3.21
N GLY A 97 12.29 8.39 2.53
CA GLY A 97 12.74 7.75 1.30
C GLY A 97 12.89 8.73 0.14
N LEU A 98 12.03 9.76 0.08
CA LEU A 98 12.15 10.83 -0.91
C LEU A 98 13.41 11.68 -0.68
N LEU A 99 13.67 12.07 0.57
CA LEU A 99 14.86 12.84 0.93
C LEU A 99 16.14 12.07 0.67
N GLU A 100 16.17 10.77 1.02
CA GLU A 100 17.29 9.88 0.70
C GLU A 100 17.54 9.87 -0.82
N ALA A 101 16.50 9.61 -1.62
CA ALA A 101 16.61 9.57 -3.06
C ALA A 101 17.11 10.88 -3.69
N LEU A 102 16.71 12.04 -3.15
CA LEU A 102 17.13 13.36 -3.62
C LEU A 102 18.57 13.70 -3.21
N SER A 103 19.08 13.09 -2.14
CA SER A 103 20.44 13.31 -1.66
C SER A 103 21.49 12.47 -2.38
N ARG A 104 21.10 11.44 -3.15
CA ARG A 104 22.05 10.59 -3.88
C ARG A 104 22.67 11.38 -5.05
N PRO A 105 24.01 11.40 -5.18
CA PRO A 105 24.67 11.98 -6.34
C PRO A 105 24.27 11.23 -7.62
N LYS A 106 24.17 11.96 -8.73
CA LYS A 106 23.86 11.38 -10.05
C LYS A 106 25.03 10.60 -10.62
#